data_AF-A0A665VP73-F1
#
_entry.id   AF-A0A665VP73-F1
#
_cell.length_a   1.000
_cell.length_b   1.000
_cell.length_c   1.000
_cell.angle_alpha   90.00
_cell.angle_beta   90.00
_cell.angle_gamma   90.00
#
_symmetry.space_group_name_H-M   'P 1'
#
loop_
_entity.id
_entity.type
_entity.pdbx_description
1 polymer ?
#
loop_
_entity_poly.entity_id
_entity_poly.type
_entity_poly.pdbx_seq_one_letter_code
_entity_poly.pdbx_strand_id
1 'polypeptide(L)'
;MTDHSNKMIQAGSDGESIGNCPFSQRLFMILWLKGVVFNVTTVDLRRKPADLHNLAPGTHPPFLTYNGEVKTDINKIEEFLEEMLSPPKYPKLAAKQRESNTAGNDIFAKFSAYIKNTKLEANAGGLLSLSHLHSQTQRQQEQQQKRKKEKPKRHSRLSPLGCSTVHHL
;
A
#
# COMPACT_ATOMS: atom_id res chain seq x y z
N MET A 1 5.82 -10.82 -22.01
CA MET A 1 6.61 -11.19 -20.82
C MET A 1 5.72 -11.00 -19.60
N THR A 2 5.23 -12.10 -19.06
CA THR A 2 4.52 -12.18 -17.79
C THR A 2 5.52 -11.94 -16.67
N ASP A 3 5.37 -10.80 -16.00
CA ASP A 3 6.13 -10.42 -14.82
C ASP A 3 5.61 -11.26 -13.63
N HIS A 4 6.39 -12.26 -13.23
CA HIS A 4 6.02 -13.18 -12.15
C HIS A 4 6.69 -12.72 -10.86
N SER A 5 6.00 -11.82 -10.15
CA SER A 5 6.37 -11.43 -8.80
C SER A 5 5.89 -12.49 -7.79
N ASN A 6 6.79 -12.97 -6.94
CA ASN A 6 6.49 -13.98 -5.92
C ASN A 6 6.64 -13.35 -4.53
N LYS A 7 5.58 -13.33 -3.75
CA LYS A 7 5.57 -12.72 -2.42
C LYS A 7 5.42 -13.78 -1.34
N MET A 8 6.32 -13.76 -0.36
CA MET A 8 6.26 -14.66 0.79
C MET A 8 5.72 -13.92 2.01
N ILE A 9 4.72 -14.51 2.68
CA ILE A 9 4.05 -13.94 3.85
C ILE A 9 4.15 -14.89 5.04
N GLN A 10 4.10 -14.34 6.25
CA GLN A 10 4.08 -15.18 7.45
C GLN A 10 2.80 -16.01 7.49
N ALA A 11 2.90 -17.31 7.75
CA ALA A 11 1.75 -18.17 7.96
C ALA A 11 1.07 -17.91 9.32
N GLY A 12 -0.23 -18.24 9.40
CA GLY A 12 -0.98 -18.29 10.65
C GLY A 12 -0.55 -19.46 11.54
N SER A 13 -1.23 -19.61 12.68
CA SER A 13 -0.89 -20.64 13.67
C SER A 13 -1.04 -22.07 13.16
N ASP A 14 -1.84 -22.26 12.11
CA ASP A 14 -2.06 -23.51 11.38
C ASP A 14 -0.97 -23.83 10.35
N GLY A 15 -0.05 -22.88 10.08
CA GLY A 15 1.04 -23.05 9.12
C GLY A 15 0.65 -22.85 7.66
N GLU A 16 -0.64 -22.68 7.37
CA GLU A 16 -1.16 -22.55 6.00
C GLU A 16 -1.85 -21.21 5.74
N SER A 17 -2.62 -20.70 6.72
CA SER A 17 -3.38 -19.45 6.58
C SER A 17 -2.48 -18.21 6.55
N ILE A 18 -3.05 -17.08 6.16
CA ILE A 18 -2.36 -15.78 6.24
C ILE A 18 -2.21 -15.37 7.70
N GLY A 19 -0.96 -15.20 8.15
CA GLY A 19 -0.66 -14.76 9.51
C GLY A 19 -0.95 -13.28 9.76
N ASN A 20 -1.06 -12.90 11.03
CA ASN A 20 -1.47 -11.56 11.47
C ASN A 20 -0.32 -10.54 11.43
N CYS A 21 0.37 -10.44 10.29
CA CYS A 21 1.54 -9.59 10.11
C CYS A 21 1.16 -8.30 9.33
N PRO A 22 1.22 -7.10 9.95
CA PRO A 22 0.81 -5.85 9.30
C PRO A 22 1.68 -5.51 8.09
N PHE A 23 2.96 -5.89 8.09
CA PHE A 23 3.85 -5.70 6.94
C PHE A 23 3.47 -6.62 5.77
N SER A 24 3.10 -7.87 6.07
CA SER A 24 2.59 -8.79 5.06
C SER A 24 1.31 -8.25 4.45
N GLN A 25 0.40 -7.71 5.26
CA GLN A 25 -0.83 -7.09 4.76
C GLN A 25 -0.53 -5.86 3.89
N ARG A 26 0.37 -4.97 4.30
CA ARG A 26 0.76 -3.77 3.53
C ARG A 26 1.23 -4.11 2.12
N LEU A 27 2.18 -5.03 1.98
CA LEU A 27 2.68 -5.46 0.67
C LEU A 27 1.61 -6.17 -0.17
N PHE A 28 0.63 -6.82 0.46
CA PHE A 28 -0.46 -7.50 -0.26
C PHE A 28 -1.39 -6.46 -0.89
N MET A 29 -1.74 -5.43 -0.11
CA MET A 29 -2.53 -4.30 -0.58
C MET A 29 -1.86 -3.57 -1.73
N ILE A 30 -0.54 -3.35 -1.68
CA ILE A 30 0.21 -2.69 -2.76
C ILE A 30 0.08 -3.49 -4.07
N LEU A 31 0.43 -4.78 -4.06
CA LEU A 31 0.35 -5.62 -5.26
C LEU A 31 -1.08 -5.75 -5.80
N TRP A 32 -2.06 -5.86 -4.91
CA TRP A 32 -3.48 -5.87 -5.27
C TRP A 32 -3.92 -4.57 -5.96
N LEU A 33 -3.58 -3.42 -5.39
CA LEU A 33 -3.92 -2.10 -5.96
C LEU A 33 -3.17 -1.80 -7.26
N LYS A 34 -1.98 -2.38 -7.46
CA LYS A 34 -1.26 -2.32 -8.74
C LYS A 34 -1.96 -3.15 -9.83
N GLY A 35 -2.77 -4.14 -9.46
CA GLY A 35 -3.44 -5.02 -10.42
C GLY A 35 -2.49 -5.99 -11.14
N VAL A 36 -1.35 -6.30 -10.53
CA VAL A 36 -0.41 -7.30 -11.07
C VAL A 36 -0.87 -8.71 -10.66
N VAL A 37 -0.58 -9.71 -11.49
CA VAL A 37 -0.73 -11.12 -11.10
C VAL A 37 0.52 -11.50 -10.31
N PHE A 38 0.34 -11.95 -9.07
CA PHE A 38 1.43 -12.36 -8.20
C PHE A 38 1.04 -13.61 -7.44
N ASN A 39 2.05 -14.38 -7.08
CA ASN A 39 1.87 -15.56 -6.26
C ASN A 39 2.16 -15.22 -4.79
N VAL A 40 1.34 -15.77 -3.90
CA VAL A 40 1.50 -15.64 -2.45
C VAL A 40 1.89 -17.00 -1.90
N THR A 41 3.04 -17.08 -1.26
CA THR A 41 3.48 -18.29 -0.54
C THR A 41 3.50 -18.00 0.95
N THR A 42 2.74 -18.75 1.73
CA THR A 42 2.78 -18.68 3.20
C THR A 42 4.01 -19.44 3.72
N VAL A 43 4.63 -18.89 4.75
CA VAL A 43 5.84 -19.45 5.36
C VAL A 43 5.55 -19.85 6.79
N ASP A 44 5.60 -21.16 7.06
CA ASP A 44 5.63 -21.67 8.42
C ASP A 44 7.02 -21.46 9.04
N LEU A 45 7.09 -20.59 10.04
CA LEU A 45 8.32 -20.29 10.77
C LEU A 45 8.77 -21.44 11.71
N ARG A 46 7.88 -22.39 12.02
CA ARG A 46 8.15 -23.57 12.85
C ARG A 46 8.73 -24.72 12.04
N ARG A 47 8.40 -24.79 10.75
CA ARG A 47 8.87 -25.81 9.80
C ARG A 47 9.45 -25.11 8.57
N LYS A 48 10.64 -24.51 8.72
CA LYS A 48 11.32 -23.81 7.61
C LYS A 48 11.64 -24.81 6.48
N PRO A 49 11.07 -24.66 5.28
CA PRO A 49 11.47 -25.47 4.13
C PRO A 49 12.95 -25.21 3.79
N ALA A 50 13.68 -26.23 3.33
CA ALA A 50 15.09 -26.09 2.98
C ALA A 50 15.33 -25.01 1.92
N ASP A 51 14.43 -24.91 0.94
CA ASP A 51 14.51 -23.93 -0.15
C ASP A 51 14.43 -22.49 0.36
N LEU A 52 13.64 -22.25 1.42
CA LEU A 52 13.52 -20.94 2.05
C LEU A 52 14.83 -20.54 2.76
N HIS A 53 15.50 -21.49 3.41
CA HIS A 53 16.78 -21.22 4.06
C HIS A 53 17.85 -20.78 3.05
N ASN A 54 17.83 -21.35 1.86
CA ASN A 54 18.76 -20.99 0.78
C ASN A 54 18.40 -19.64 0.14
N LEU A 55 17.12 -19.29 0.10
CA LEU A 55 16.63 -18.06 -0.53
C LEU A 55 16.87 -16.82 0.35
N ALA A 56 16.67 -16.92 1.66
CA ALA A 56 16.83 -15.80 2.60
C ALA A 56 17.25 -16.28 4.00
N PRO A 57 18.52 -16.69 4.19
CA PRO A 57 18.99 -17.23 5.46
C PRO A 57 18.78 -16.21 6.60
N GLY A 58 18.16 -16.65 7.69
CA GLY A 58 17.92 -15.82 8.88
C GLY A 58 16.91 -14.68 8.71
N THR A 59 16.27 -14.52 7.54
CA THR A 59 15.37 -13.38 7.32
C THR A 59 13.93 -13.71 7.70
N HIS A 60 13.27 -12.80 8.43
CA HIS A 60 11.87 -12.95 8.78
C HIS A 60 10.96 -12.45 7.63
N PRO A 61 9.86 -13.16 7.32
CA PRO A 61 8.89 -12.69 6.35
C PRO A 61 8.19 -11.39 6.81
N PRO A 62 7.68 -10.58 5.86
CA PRO A 62 7.60 -10.87 4.43
C PRO A 62 8.86 -10.44 3.65
N PHE A 63 9.09 -11.10 2.52
CA PHE A 63 10.09 -10.71 1.53
C PHE A 63 9.53 -10.96 0.12
N LEU A 64 10.09 -10.28 -0.87
CA LEU A 64 9.68 -10.33 -2.27
C LEU A 64 10.79 -11.00 -3.08
N THR A 65 10.42 -11.91 -3.97
CA THR A 65 11.31 -12.41 -5.03
C THR A 65 10.83 -11.89 -6.37
N TYR A 66 11.74 -11.28 -7.11
CA TYR A 66 11.49 -10.73 -8.45
C TYR A 66 12.64 -11.10 -9.36
N ASN A 67 12.38 -11.81 -10.47
CA ASN A 67 13.41 -12.30 -11.39
C ASN A 67 14.57 -13.04 -10.70
N GLY A 68 14.27 -13.81 -9.65
CA GLY A 68 15.27 -14.55 -8.86
C GLY A 68 16.02 -13.70 -7.82
N GLU A 69 15.86 -12.38 -7.81
CA GLU A 69 16.44 -11.51 -6.79
C GLU A 69 15.51 -11.42 -5.57
N VAL A 70 16.09 -11.50 -4.37
CA VAL A 70 15.36 -11.49 -3.10
C VAL A 70 15.50 -10.13 -2.42
N LYS A 71 14.37 -9.52 -2.07
CA LYS A 71 14.29 -8.24 -1.37
C LYS A 71 13.58 -8.44 -0.04
N THR A 72 14.21 -8.01 1.04
CA THR A 72 13.80 -8.33 2.42
C THR A 72 13.41 -7.11 3.26
N ASP A 73 13.84 -5.91 2.85
CA ASP A 73 13.46 -4.65 3.49
C ASP A 73 12.12 -4.15 2.94
N ILE A 74 11.13 -4.00 3.81
CA ILE A 74 9.75 -3.62 3.44
C ILE A 74 9.68 -2.28 2.71
N ASN A 75 10.42 -1.28 3.17
CA ASN A 75 10.39 0.05 2.57
C ASN A 75 11.03 0.00 1.18
N LYS A 76 12.15 -0.72 1.03
CA LYS A 76 12.80 -0.91 -0.27
C LYS A 76 11.94 -1.72 -1.24
N ILE A 77 11.20 -2.72 -0.75
CA ILE A 77 10.24 -3.48 -1.57
C ILE A 77 9.14 -2.53 -2.09
N GLU A 78 8.60 -1.66 -1.23
CA GLU A 78 7.59 -0.68 -1.64
C GLU A 78 8.11 0.30 -2.69
N GLU A 79 9.31 0.85 -2.48
CA GLU A 79 9.97 1.75 -3.45
C GLU A 79 10.16 1.04 -4.80
N PHE A 80 10.68 -0.19 -4.77
CA PHE A 80 10.88 -1.02 -5.95
C PHE A 80 9.57 -1.30 -6.71
N LEU A 81 8.50 -1.67 -6.00
CA LEU A 81 7.20 -1.94 -6.62
C LEU A 81 6.57 -0.67 -7.20
N GLU A 82 6.77 0.49 -6.57
CA GLU A 82 6.26 1.76 -7.08
C GLU A 82 6.99 2.20 -8.36
N GLU A 83 8.30 1.97 -8.45
CA GLU A 83 9.12 2.27 -9.63
C GLU A 83 8.86 1.30 -10.79
N MET A 84 8.93 -0.01 -10.52
CA MET A 84 8.78 -1.05 -11.54
C MET A 84 7.35 -1.14 -12.09
N LEU A 85 6.35 -1.03 -11.22
CA LEU A 85 4.94 -1.12 -11.61
C LEU A 85 4.40 0.30 -11.83
N SER A 86 4.89 0.96 -12.88
CA SER A 86 4.58 2.36 -13.19
C SER A 86 3.63 2.55 -14.39
N PRO A 87 3.08 3.77 -14.57
CA PRO A 87 2.26 4.10 -15.75
C PRO A 87 3.02 3.93 -17.07
N PRO A 88 2.34 3.65 -18.20
CA PRO A 88 0.87 3.62 -18.37
C PRO A 88 0.22 2.29 -17.93
N LYS A 89 1.01 1.26 -17.67
CA LYS A 89 0.50 -0.11 -17.44
C LYS A 89 -0.11 -0.29 -16.05
N TYR A 90 0.45 0.39 -15.04
CA TYR A 90 0.01 0.26 -13.65
C TYR A 90 -0.21 1.63 -13.00
N PRO A 91 -1.13 1.74 -12.01
CA PRO A 91 -1.40 3.00 -11.34
C PRO A 91 -0.26 3.42 -10.41
N LYS A 92 -0.07 4.75 -10.25
CA LYS A 92 0.81 5.33 -9.23
C LYS A 92 0.11 5.31 -7.86
N LEU A 93 0.73 4.71 -6.84
CA LEU A 93 0.16 4.59 -5.51
C LEU A 93 0.74 5.60 -4.51
N ALA A 94 1.87 6.22 -4.82
CA ALA A 94 2.49 7.22 -3.95
C ALA A 94 1.50 8.36 -3.61
N ALA A 95 1.46 8.72 -2.33
CA ALA A 95 0.59 9.78 -1.85
C ALA A 95 0.94 11.12 -2.49
N LYS A 96 -0.09 11.91 -2.82
CA LYS A 96 0.07 13.25 -3.40
C LYS A 96 0.40 14.31 -2.35
N GLN A 97 0.08 14.04 -1.08
CA GLN A 97 0.29 14.93 0.05
C GLN A 97 1.35 14.31 0.94
N ARG A 98 2.40 15.08 1.27
CA ARG A 98 3.50 14.58 2.10
C ARG A 98 3.04 14.25 3.51
N GLU A 99 2.02 14.98 4.01
CA GLU A 99 1.44 14.77 5.34
C GLU A 99 0.75 13.40 5.46
N SER A 100 0.25 12.83 4.36
CA SER A 100 -0.37 11.50 4.37
C SER A 100 0.63 10.38 4.66
N ASN A 101 1.93 10.60 4.40
CA ASN A 101 2.97 9.59 4.65
C ASN A 101 3.42 9.53 6.11
N THR A 102 3.13 10.58 6.90
CA THR A 102 3.54 10.67 8.32
C THR A 102 2.38 10.64 9.29
N ALA A 103 1.16 10.88 8.80
CA ALA A 103 -0.07 10.80 9.59
C ALA A 103 -0.23 9.40 10.21
N GLY A 104 -0.19 9.33 11.54
CA GLY A 104 -0.43 8.10 12.29
C GLY A 104 0.73 7.13 12.45
N ASN A 105 1.96 7.51 12.05
CA ASN A 105 3.14 6.65 12.18
C ASN A 105 3.44 6.23 13.64
N ASP A 106 2.99 7.01 14.62
CA ASP A 106 3.20 6.75 16.05
C ASP A 106 2.09 5.90 16.70
N ILE A 107 0.96 5.68 16.01
CA ILE A 107 -0.22 5.01 16.58
C ILE A 107 0.08 3.56 16.91
N PHE A 108 0.73 2.83 16.00
CA PHE A 108 1.08 1.43 16.24
C PHE A 108 1.99 1.27 17.45
N ALA A 109 2.98 2.17 17.61
CA ALA A 109 3.88 2.16 18.74
C ALA A 109 3.13 2.48 20.05
N LYS A 110 2.28 3.51 20.05
CA LYS A 110 1.47 3.89 21.22
C LYS A 110 0.47 2.79 21.61
N PHE A 111 -0.21 2.20 20.65
CA PHE A 111 -1.12 1.07 20.87
C PHE A 111 -0.38 -0.16 21.39
N SER A 112 0.78 -0.48 20.81
CA SER A 112 1.62 -1.58 21.27
C SER A 112 2.07 -1.38 22.71
N ALA A 113 2.46 -0.16 23.08
CA ALA A 113 2.82 0.18 24.46
C ALA A 113 1.62 0.03 25.41
N TYR A 114 0.45 0.52 25.00
CA TYR A 114 -0.80 0.43 25.77
C TYR A 114 -1.20 -1.03 26.07
N ILE A 115 -1.28 -1.89 25.05
CA ILE A 115 -1.73 -3.29 25.22
C ILE A 115 -0.72 -4.14 25.99
N LYS A 116 0.58 -3.85 25.86
CA LYS A 116 1.64 -4.58 26.57
C LYS A 116 1.85 -4.08 28.00
N ASN A 117 1.26 -2.95 28.37
CA ASN A 117 1.42 -2.39 29.72
C ASN A 117 0.53 -3.14 30.72
N THR A 118 1.16 -3.80 31.69
CA THR A 118 0.48 -4.54 32.75
C THR A 118 -0.04 -3.64 33.88
N LYS A 119 0.28 -2.34 33.88
CA LYS A 119 -0.18 -1.34 34.87
C LYS A 119 -1.24 -0.42 34.26
N LEU A 120 -2.51 -0.72 34.55
CA LEU A 120 -3.69 -0.03 34.01
C LEU A 120 -3.71 1.49 34.28
N GLU A 121 -3.15 1.95 35.40
CA GLU A 121 -3.14 3.37 35.79
C GLU A 121 -2.28 4.28 34.87
N ALA A 122 -1.38 3.71 34.06
CA ALA A 122 -0.48 4.47 33.19
C ALA A 122 -0.95 4.58 31.72
N ASN A 123 -2.19 4.14 31.43
CA ASN A 123 -2.66 3.89 30.06
C ASN A 123 -3.40 5.06 29.37
N ALA A 124 -3.47 6.25 29.98
CA ALA A 124 -4.22 7.40 29.45
C ALA A 124 -3.78 7.90 28.05
N GLY A 125 -2.53 7.63 27.63
CA GLY A 125 -1.98 8.16 26.38
C GLY A 125 -2.43 7.47 25.09
N GLY A 126 -2.97 6.23 25.16
CA GLY A 126 -3.32 5.44 23.97
C GLY A 126 -4.50 6.02 23.18
N LEU A 127 -5.58 6.37 23.88
CA LEU A 127 -6.82 6.91 23.29
C LEU A 127 -6.62 8.26 22.58
N LEU A 128 -5.67 9.07 23.04
CA LEU A 128 -5.36 10.38 22.45
C LEU A 128 -4.69 10.30 21.07
N SER A 129 -4.05 9.17 20.74
CA SER A 129 -3.44 8.99 19.41
C SER A 129 -4.49 8.70 18.33
N LEU A 130 -5.55 7.98 18.70
CA LEU A 130 -6.63 7.60 17.80
C LEU A 130 -7.51 8.80 17.44
N SER A 131 -7.76 9.70 18.40
CA SER A 131 -8.48 10.95 18.15
C SER A 131 -7.71 11.89 17.22
N HIS A 132 -6.38 12.01 17.40
CA HIS A 132 -5.55 12.80 16.50
C HIS A 132 -5.56 12.30 15.06
N LEU A 133 -5.51 10.97 14.85
CA LEU A 133 -5.62 10.40 13.51
C LEU A 133 -6.97 10.73 12.89
N HIS A 134 -8.05 10.54 13.65
CA HIS A 134 -9.39 10.83 13.18
C HIS A 134 -9.52 12.28 12.70
N SER A 135 -9.01 13.24 13.48
CA SER A 135 -8.97 14.66 13.08
C SER A 135 -8.10 14.91 11.85
N GLN A 136 -6.96 14.21 11.70
CA GLN A 136 -6.13 14.32 10.49
C GLN A 136 -6.85 13.79 9.25
N THR A 137 -7.52 12.64 9.34
CA THR A 137 -8.30 12.05 8.25
C THR A 137 -9.44 12.96 7.82
N GLN A 138 -10.20 13.53 8.77
CA GLN A 138 -11.28 14.48 8.47
C GLN A 138 -10.76 15.73 7.74
N ARG A 139 -9.66 16.33 8.20
CA ARG A 139 -9.06 17.50 7.54
C ARG A 139 -8.61 17.19 6.12
N GLN A 140 -8.05 16.00 5.86
CA GLN A 140 -7.65 15.60 4.51
C GLN A 140 -8.86 15.41 3.58
N GLN A 141 -9.96 14.84 4.09
CA GLN A 141 -11.21 14.69 3.32
C GLN A 141 -11.83 16.04 2.95
N GLU A 142 -11.87 16.99 3.90
CA GLU A 142 -12.35 18.36 3.65
C GLU A 142 -11.51 19.09 2.59
N GLN A 143 -10.18 19.00 2.67
CA GLN A 143 -9.28 19.60 1.68
C GLN A 143 -9.47 18.99 0.29
N GLN A 144 -9.73 17.68 0.20
CA GLN A 144 -10.02 17.03 -1.08
C GLN A 144 -11.37 17.46 -1.65
N GLN A 145 -12.40 17.67 -0.81
CA GLN A 145 -13.70 18.18 -1.26
C GLN A 145 -13.63 19.64 -1.73
N LYS A 146 -12.88 20.50 -1.02
CA LYS A 146 -12.63 21.90 -1.45
C LYS A 146 -11.93 21.96 -2.81
N ARG A 147 -10.87 21.16 -3.00
CA ARG A 147 -10.15 21.07 -4.29
C ARG A 147 -10.98 20.51 -5.45
N LYS A 148 -11.95 19.62 -5.18
CA LYS A 148 -12.90 19.16 -6.21
C LYS A 148 -13.89 20.26 -6.62
N LYS A 149 -14.28 21.14 -5.69
CA LYS A 149 -15.19 22.26 -5.95
C LYS A 149 -14.53 23.42 -6.70
N GLU A 150 -13.21 23.61 -6.52
CA GLU A 150 -12.44 24.67 -7.19
C GLU A 150 -11.95 24.33 -8.61
N LYS A 151 -12.20 23.12 -9.14
CA LYS A 151 -11.89 22.86 -10.55
C LYS A 151 -12.80 23.71 -11.43
N PRO A 152 -12.27 24.66 -12.23
CA PRO A 152 -13.09 25.52 -13.06
C PRO A 152 -13.79 24.69 -14.13
N LYS A 153 -15.10 24.90 -14.31
CA LYS A 153 -15.83 24.44 -15.50
C LYS A 153 -15.08 25.00 -16.71
N ARG A 154 -14.31 24.16 -17.42
CA ARG A 154 -13.84 24.50 -18.76
C ARG A 154 -15.08 24.68 -19.62
N HIS A 155 -15.49 25.92 -19.84
CA HIS A 155 -16.43 26.26 -20.89
C HIS A 155 -15.80 25.85 -22.23
N SER A 156 -16.26 24.71 -22.77
CA SER A 156 -16.06 24.38 -24.16
C SER A 156 -16.87 25.36 -25.01
N ARG A 157 -16.25 26.46 -25.43
CA ARG A 157 -16.69 27.19 -26.63
C ARG A 157 -16.37 26.28 -27.81
N LEU A 158 -17.37 25.53 -28.29
CA LEU A 158 -17.34 24.98 -29.64
C LEU A 158 -17.41 26.16 -30.62
N SER A 159 -16.34 26.36 -31.40
CA SER A 159 -16.40 27.09 -32.66
C SER A 159 -17.05 26.18 -33.71
N PRO A 160 -18.07 26.62 -34.46
CA PRO A 160 -18.55 25.89 -35.61
C PRO A 160 -17.58 26.15 -36.77
N LEU A 161 -16.83 25.11 -37.16
CA LEU A 161 -16.13 25.10 -38.45
C LEU A 161 -17.18 25.00 -39.55
N GLY A 162 -17.15 25.97 -40.47
CA GLY A 162 -18.00 25.99 -41.65
C GLY A 162 -17.72 24.82 -42.56
N CYS A 163 -18.78 24.11 -42.96
CA CYS A 163 -18.76 23.19 -44.09
C CYS A 163 -19.43 23.89 -45.27
N SER A 164 -18.66 24.15 -46.32
CA SER A 164 -19.14 24.72 -47.58
C SER A 164 -20.06 23.76 -48.32
N THR A 165 -21.05 24.36 -48.95
CA THR A 165 -21.99 23.89 -49.97
C THR A 165 -21.39 22.95 -51.01
N VAL A 166 -22.11 21.87 -51.34
CA VAL A 166 -22.09 21.26 -52.69
C VAL A 166 -23.54 20.98 -53.12
N HIS A 167 -23.86 21.43 -54.32
CA HIS A 167 -25.20 21.56 -54.91
C HIS A 167 -25.87 20.22 -55.28
N HIS A 168 -27.22 20.27 -55.34
CA HIS A 168 -28.09 19.29 -56.00
C HIS A 168 -27.72 19.07 -57.48
N LEU A 169 -27.69 17.80 -57.90
CA LEU A 169 -28.58 17.19 -58.90
C LEU A 169 -28.49 15.67 -58.80
#